data_AF-A0A165QWP7-F1
#
_entry.id   AF-A0A165QWP7-F1
#
_cell.length_a   1.000
_cell.length_b   1.000
_cell.length_c   1.000
_cell.angle_alpha   90.00
_cell.angle_beta   90.00
_cell.angle_gamma   90.00
#
_symmetry.space_group_name_H-M   'P 1'
#
loop_
_entity.id
_entity.type
_entity.pdbx_description
1 polymer ?
#
loop_
_entity_poly.entity_id
_entity_poly.type
_entity_poly.pdbx_seq_one_letter_code
_entity_poly.pdbx_strand_id
1 'polypeptide(L)'
;MGDASSVTLHQLIARVESCDDASQATRYVDAIRLALSQALARRNATTTPGRLPFEILSMIFALLEISDLMHVTAVCRHWRAAGLDDARLWRTIDIQCHTYTSNWGQQISDDFDASYWERHMRYRPGEDEPHCIRDCAADAVSTNHHLLPLFLERSKSAMVVLKLGVKLHFSIDIAEIIAPSLHEHRSHIGSLIIDF
;
A
#
# COMPACT_ATOMS: atom_id res chain seq x y z
N MET A 1 -23.99 -25.61 30.35
CA MET A 1 -22.65 -25.62 29.72
C MET A 1 -22.20 -24.17 29.69
N GLY A 2 -21.26 -23.82 30.56
CA GLY A 2 -20.88 -22.44 30.83
C GLY A 2 -20.12 -21.83 29.66
N ASP A 3 -20.53 -20.63 29.26
CA ASP A 3 -19.83 -19.77 28.32
C ASP A 3 -18.42 -19.53 28.88
N ALA A 4 -17.43 -20.14 28.25
CA ALA A 4 -16.03 -19.94 28.60
C ALA A 4 -15.67 -18.50 28.26
N SER A 5 -15.74 -17.63 29.27
CA SER A 5 -15.01 -16.36 29.40
C SER A 5 -14.84 -15.59 28.10
N SER A 6 -15.92 -14.97 27.61
CA SER A 6 -15.84 -13.93 26.58
C SER A 6 -15.08 -12.73 27.15
N VAL A 7 -13.75 -12.76 27.06
CA VAL A 7 -12.89 -11.61 27.35
C VAL A 7 -13.27 -10.51 26.35
N THR A 8 -13.71 -9.35 26.85
CA THR A 8 -14.12 -8.25 25.99
C THR A 8 -12.88 -7.55 25.41
N LEU A 9 -13.02 -6.92 24.23
CA LEU A 9 -11.92 -6.17 23.59
C LEU A 9 -11.32 -5.13 24.55
N HIS A 10 -12.16 -4.45 25.34
CA HIS A 10 -11.72 -3.50 26.37
C HIS A 10 -10.83 -4.12 27.45
N GLN A 11 -11.11 -5.37 27.86
CA GLN A 11 -10.28 -6.07 28.85
C GLN A 11 -8.91 -6.45 28.27
N LEU A 12 -8.82 -6.74 26.96
CA LEU A 12 -7.54 -7.00 26.30
C LEU A 12 -6.73 -5.71 26.12
N ILE A 13 -7.36 -4.60 25.74
CA ILE A 13 -6.70 -3.30 25.61
C ILE A 13 -6.10 -2.86 26.96
N ALA A 14 -6.89 -2.91 28.03
CA ALA A 14 -6.42 -2.56 29.37
C ALA A 14 -5.22 -3.43 29.84
N ARG A 15 -5.18 -4.71 29.44
CA ARG A 15 -4.06 -5.62 29.74
C ARG A 15 -2.80 -5.33 28.94
N VAL A 16 -2.92 -4.79 27.73
CA VAL A 16 -1.77 -4.33 26.92
C VAL A 16 -1.17 -3.08 27.56
N GLU A 17 -2.01 -2.14 27.97
CA GLU A 17 -1.58 -0.88 28.59
C GLU A 17 -0.89 -1.08 29.94
N SER A 18 -1.26 -2.12 30.69
CA SER A 18 -0.67 -2.44 31.99
C SER A 18 0.56 -3.36 31.93
N CYS A 19 1.14 -3.57 30.75
CA CYS A 19 2.16 -4.59 30.53
C CYS A 19 3.56 -3.97 30.41
N ASP A 20 4.41 -4.15 31.42
CA ASP A 20 5.80 -3.65 31.41
C ASP A 20 6.75 -4.53 30.58
N ASP A 21 6.34 -5.75 30.23
CA ASP A 21 7.15 -6.70 29.45
C ASP A 21 6.74 -6.70 27.97
N ALA A 22 7.68 -6.32 27.10
CA ALA A 22 7.51 -6.30 25.65
C ALA A 22 7.10 -7.66 25.05
N SER A 23 7.56 -8.77 25.63
CA SER A 23 7.21 -10.12 25.17
C SER A 23 5.74 -10.44 25.47
N GLN A 24 5.27 -10.03 26.65
CA GLN A 24 3.89 -10.23 27.06
C GLN A 24 2.95 -9.28 26.31
N ALA A 25 3.34 -8.03 26.10
CA ALA A 25 2.61 -7.08 25.25
C ALA A 25 2.43 -7.62 23.82
N THR A 26 3.48 -8.21 23.23
CA THR A 26 3.41 -8.83 21.88
C THR A 26 2.36 -9.95 21.84
N ARG A 27 2.33 -10.83 22.84
CA ARG A 27 1.33 -11.92 22.92
C ARG A 27 -0.09 -11.39 23.00
N TYR A 28 -0.33 -10.32 23.77
CA TYR A 28 -1.66 -9.73 23.86
C TYR A 28 -2.09 -9.05 22.55
N VAL A 29 -1.17 -8.34 21.89
CA VAL A 29 -1.44 -7.73 20.58
C VAL A 29 -1.81 -8.81 19.56
N ASP A 30 -1.09 -9.93 19.53
CA ASP A 30 -1.41 -11.04 18.62
C ASP A 30 -2.75 -11.70 18.95
N ALA A 31 -3.08 -11.86 20.23
CA ALA A 31 -4.39 -12.35 20.65
C ALA A 31 -5.53 -11.40 20.23
N ILE A 32 -5.34 -10.07 20.38
CA ILE A 32 -6.29 -9.05 19.92
C ILE A 32 -6.46 -9.13 18.40
N ARG A 33 -5.35 -9.17 17.64
CA ARG A 33 -5.38 -9.31 16.18
C ARG A 33 -6.14 -10.55 15.74
N LEU A 34 -5.89 -11.68 16.39
CA LEU A 34 -6.59 -12.93 16.11
C LEU A 34 -8.09 -12.82 16.40
N ALA A 35 -8.48 -12.32 17.59
CA ALA A 35 -9.88 -12.17 17.97
C ALA A 35 -10.63 -11.22 17.03
N LEU A 36 -10.02 -10.08 16.68
CA LEU A 36 -10.59 -9.10 15.76
C LEU A 36 -10.76 -9.71 14.36
N SER A 37 -9.76 -10.45 13.87
CA SER A 37 -9.84 -11.12 12.57
C SER A 37 -11.00 -12.13 12.50
N GLN A 38 -11.25 -12.87 13.58
CA GLN A 38 -12.36 -13.82 13.67
C GLN A 38 -13.71 -13.12 13.73
N ALA A 39 -13.84 -12.05 14.52
CA ALA A 39 -15.06 -11.26 14.61
C ALA A 39 -15.42 -10.61 13.27
N LEU A 40 -14.44 -10.02 12.59
CA LEU A 40 -14.60 -9.45 11.24
C LEU A 40 -14.96 -10.54 10.22
N ALA A 41 -14.34 -11.72 10.28
CA ALA A 41 -14.68 -12.83 9.38
C ALA A 41 -16.14 -13.28 9.56
N ARG A 42 -16.62 -13.39 10.81
CA ARG A 42 -18.02 -13.71 11.11
C ARG A 42 -18.98 -12.63 10.59
N ARG A 43 -18.66 -11.35 10.82
CA ARG A 43 -19.45 -10.23 10.29
C ARG A 43 -19.50 -10.25 8.76
N ASN A 44 -18.35 -10.43 8.10
CA ASN A 44 -18.29 -10.46 6.64
C ASN A 44 -19.06 -11.66 6.05
N ALA A 45 -19.10 -12.80 6.75
CA ALA A 45 -19.90 -13.94 6.32
C ALA A 45 -21.43 -13.69 6.39
N THR A 46 -21.88 -12.74 7.21
CA THR A 46 -23.31 -12.41 7.35
C THR A 46 -23.75 -11.21 6.51
N THR A 47 -22.83 -10.38 6.02
CA THR A 47 -23.17 -9.25 5.15
C THR A 47 -23.48 -9.72 3.73
N THR A 48 -24.44 -9.06 3.08
CA THR A 48 -24.82 -9.36 1.68
C THR A 48 -23.62 -9.36 0.73
N PRO A 49 -22.70 -8.37 0.76
CA PRO A 49 -21.57 -8.35 -0.16
C PRO A 49 -20.53 -9.45 0.11
N GLY A 50 -20.45 -9.98 1.34
CA GLY A 50 -19.57 -11.11 1.66
C GLY A 50 -20.12 -12.46 1.22
N ARG A 51 -21.39 -12.52 0.80
CA ARG A 51 -22.07 -13.73 0.29
C ARG A 51 -22.20 -13.75 -1.23
N LEU A 52 -21.77 -12.70 -1.93
CA LEU A 52 -21.80 -12.65 -3.38
C LEU A 52 -20.83 -13.70 -3.95
N PRO A 53 -21.22 -14.42 -5.03
CA PRO A 53 -20.30 -15.28 -5.75
C PRO A 53 -19.07 -14.51 -6.24
N PHE A 54 -17.96 -15.23 -6.39
CA PHE A 54 -16.68 -14.68 -6.83
C PHE A 54 -16.84 -13.86 -8.13
N GLU A 55 -17.57 -14.42 -9.10
CA GLU A 55 -17.76 -13.85 -10.43
C GLU A 55 -18.51 -12.52 -10.37
N ILE A 56 -19.50 -12.41 -9.47
CA ILE A 56 -20.26 -11.17 -9.28
C ILE A 56 -19.39 -10.10 -8.63
N LEU A 57 -18.58 -10.46 -7.63
CA LEU A 57 -17.63 -9.52 -7.02
C LEU A 57 -16.60 -9.02 -8.03
N SER A 58 -16.01 -9.91 -8.83
CA SER A 58 -15.05 -9.49 -9.85
C SER A 58 -15.71 -8.59 -10.91
N MET A 59 -16.97 -8.83 -11.29
CA MET A 59 -17.69 -7.90 -12.19
C MET A 59 -17.92 -6.52 -11.56
N ILE A 60 -18.21 -6.45 -10.25
CA ILE A 60 -18.34 -5.18 -9.54
C ILE A 60 -16.97 -4.48 -9.46
N PHE A 61 -15.91 -5.23 -9.13
CA PHE A 61 -14.55 -4.69 -9.02
C PHE A 61 -13.99 -4.20 -10.35
N ALA A 62 -14.45 -4.75 -11.47
CA ALA A 62 -14.08 -4.26 -12.81
C ALA A 62 -14.58 -2.83 -13.10
N LEU A 63 -15.48 -2.29 -12.26
CA LEU A 63 -15.98 -0.91 -12.35
C LEU A 63 -15.17 0.08 -11.49
N LEU A 64 -14.20 -0.42 -10.70
CA LEU A 64 -13.42 0.39 -9.78
C LEU A 64 -12.13 0.88 -10.43
N GLU A 65 -11.66 2.05 -10.01
CA GLU A 65 -10.30 2.51 -10.29
C GLU A 65 -9.29 1.63 -9.54
N ILE A 66 -8.03 1.63 -9.99
CA ILE A 66 -6.99 0.76 -9.41
C ILE A 66 -6.73 1.07 -7.92
N SER A 67 -6.88 2.33 -7.51
CA SER A 67 -6.80 2.77 -6.11
C SER A 67 -7.88 2.08 -5.27
N ASP A 68 -9.14 2.16 -5.71
CA ASP A 68 -10.28 1.50 -5.06
C ASP A 68 -10.15 -0.01 -5.10
N LEU A 69 -9.62 -0.57 -6.19
CA LEU A 69 -9.35 -1.99 -6.33
C LEU A 69 -8.37 -2.46 -5.24
N MET A 70 -7.33 -1.68 -4.95
CA MET A 70 -6.42 -1.98 -3.85
C MET A 70 -7.13 -1.96 -2.50
N HIS A 71 -8.00 -0.98 -2.24
CA HIS A 71 -8.77 -0.91 -1.00
C HIS A 71 -9.70 -2.12 -0.82
N VAL A 72 -10.39 -2.59 -1.86
CA VAL A 72 -11.28 -3.75 -1.74
C VAL A 72 -10.52 -5.04 -1.38
N THR A 73 -9.25 -5.18 -1.80
CA THR A 73 -8.42 -6.34 -1.39
C THR A 73 -8.04 -6.33 0.10
N ALA A 74 -8.21 -5.20 0.79
CA ALA A 74 -7.96 -5.07 2.22
C ALA A 74 -9.19 -5.43 3.09
N VAL A 75 -10.40 -5.50 2.51
CA VAL A 75 -11.66 -5.66 3.27
C VAL A 75 -11.76 -7.02 3.97
N CYS A 76 -11.67 -8.10 3.21
CA CYS A 76 -11.75 -9.47 3.76
C CYS A 76 -11.08 -10.48 2.83
N ARG A 77 -10.89 -11.73 3.30
CA ARG A 77 -10.24 -12.79 2.50
C ARG A 77 -11.01 -13.12 1.22
N HIS A 78 -12.35 -13.08 1.27
CA HIS A 78 -13.22 -13.36 0.12
C HIS A 78 -13.07 -12.28 -0.97
N TRP A 79 -13.11 -11.00 -0.56
CA TRP A 79 -12.91 -9.86 -1.47
C TRP A 79 -11.48 -9.81 -2.00
N ARG A 80 -10.49 -10.14 -1.17
CA ARG A 80 -9.10 -10.27 -1.59
C ARG A 80 -8.94 -11.32 -2.69
N ALA A 81 -9.54 -12.49 -2.54
CA ALA A 81 -9.52 -13.52 -3.59
C ALA A 81 -10.15 -13.00 -4.88
N ALA A 82 -11.36 -12.43 -4.81
CA ALA A 82 -12.06 -11.86 -5.96
C ALA A 82 -11.28 -10.75 -6.68
N GLY A 83 -10.57 -9.89 -5.94
CA GLY A 83 -9.76 -8.81 -6.50
C GLY A 83 -8.39 -9.23 -7.02
N LEU A 84 -7.73 -10.20 -6.37
CA LEU A 84 -6.36 -10.59 -6.73
C LEU A 84 -6.28 -11.76 -7.71
N ASP A 85 -7.27 -12.66 -7.74
CA ASP A 85 -7.18 -13.89 -8.55
C ASP A 85 -7.69 -13.69 -9.99
N ASP A 86 -8.57 -12.71 -10.21
CA ASP A 86 -9.06 -12.35 -11.54
C ASP A 86 -8.09 -11.41 -12.26
N ALA A 87 -7.26 -12.00 -13.13
CA ALA A 87 -6.27 -11.27 -13.94
C ALA A 87 -6.90 -10.20 -14.86
N ARG A 88 -8.20 -10.28 -15.15
CA ARG A 88 -8.89 -9.29 -16.01
C ARG A 88 -8.95 -7.91 -15.35
N LEU A 89 -8.98 -7.87 -14.03
CA LEU A 89 -9.00 -6.63 -13.24
C LEU A 89 -7.69 -5.84 -13.37
N TRP A 90 -6.61 -6.51 -13.75
CA TRP A 90 -5.26 -5.95 -13.84
C TRP A 90 -4.82 -5.72 -15.29
N ARG A 91 -5.75 -5.76 -16.26
CA ARG A 91 -5.45 -5.52 -17.68
C ARG A 91 -5.18 -4.06 -18.00
N THR A 92 -5.75 -3.15 -17.23
CA THR A 92 -5.52 -1.72 -17.39
C THR A 92 -4.90 -1.21 -16.10
N ILE A 93 -3.60 -0.90 -16.15
CA ILE A 93 -2.87 -0.36 -15.01
C ILE A 93 -2.65 1.12 -15.28
N ASP A 94 -3.18 1.97 -14.41
CA ASP A 94 -2.98 3.42 -14.46
C ASP A 94 -2.09 3.83 -13.29
N ILE A 95 -0.92 4.36 -13.61
CA ILE A 95 0.06 4.82 -12.63
C ILE A 95 0.29 6.30 -12.85
N GLN A 96 -0.08 7.08 -11.83
CA GLN A 96 0.30 8.48 -11.77
C GLN A 96 1.61 8.64 -11.00
N CYS A 97 2.60 9.17 -11.71
CA CYS A 97 3.91 9.53 -11.22
C CYS A 97 3.92 11.04 -10.97
N HIS A 98 3.74 11.42 -9.71
CA HIS A 98 3.96 12.78 -9.23
C HIS A 98 5.32 12.86 -8.55
N THR A 99 6.24 13.57 -9.17
CA THR A 99 7.47 14.00 -8.53
C THR A 99 7.23 15.37 -7.93
N TYR A 100 7.28 15.45 -6.61
CA TYR A 100 7.53 16.74 -5.98
C TYR A 100 9.02 17.00 -6.16
N THR A 101 9.39 17.86 -7.10
CA THR A 101 10.62 18.64 -6.91
C THR A 101 10.31 19.52 -5.72
N SER A 102 10.58 19.00 -4.53
CA SER A 102 10.67 19.89 -3.40
C SER A 102 11.71 20.96 -3.80
N ASN A 103 11.32 22.24 -3.72
CA ASN A 103 12.15 23.38 -4.10
C ASN A 103 13.51 23.42 -3.38
N TRP A 104 13.76 22.49 -2.45
CA TRP A 104 15.06 22.20 -1.86
C TRP A 104 16.17 21.98 -2.91
N GLY A 105 15.87 21.43 -4.08
CA GLY A 105 16.88 21.26 -5.14
C GLY A 105 17.44 22.56 -5.73
N GLN A 106 16.72 23.68 -5.63
CA GLN A 106 17.14 24.96 -6.21
C GLN A 106 17.86 25.87 -5.21
N GLN A 107 17.75 25.59 -3.90
CA GLN A 107 18.45 26.35 -2.86
C GLN A 107 19.67 25.60 -2.30
N ILE A 108 19.78 24.30 -2.59
CA ILE A 108 20.90 23.45 -2.16
C ILE A 108 22.03 23.43 -3.21
N SER A 109 21.79 23.89 -4.43
CA SER A 109 22.80 23.95 -5.51
C SER A 109 24.05 24.78 -5.18
N ASP A 110 23.93 25.80 -4.32
CA ASP A 110 25.04 26.74 -4.10
C ASP A 110 25.90 26.42 -2.85
N ASP A 111 25.50 25.45 -2.02
CA ASP A 111 26.20 25.08 -0.77
C ASP A 111 26.37 23.56 -0.57
N PHE A 112 26.14 22.73 -1.60
CA PHE A 112 26.21 21.26 -1.46
C PHE A 112 27.64 20.71 -1.39
N ASP A 113 28.24 20.79 -0.21
CA ASP A 113 29.40 19.98 0.15
C ASP A 113 28.96 18.60 0.65
N ALA A 114 29.64 17.55 0.21
CA ALA A 114 29.37 16.14 0.53
C ALA A 114 29.37 15.85 2.04
N SER A 115 29.94 16.76 2.85
CA SER A 115 29.94 16.71 4.30
C SER A 115 28.54 16.88 4.95
N TYR A 116 27.54 17.37 4.22
CA TYR A 116 26.16 17.50 4.76
C TYR A 116 25.49 16.14 4.98
N TRP A 117 25.61 15.21 4.02
CA TRP A 117 25.04 13.86 4.15
C TRP A 117 25.71 13.04 5.25
N GLU A 118 27.03 13.15 5.41
CA GLU A 118 27.74 12.47 6.51
C GLU A 118 27.37 13.01 7.89
N ARG A 119 26.97 14.29 7.98
CA ARG A 119 26.53 14.93 9.23
C ARG A 119 25.09 14.58 9.59
N HIS A 120 24.22 14.34 8.60
CA HIS A 120 22.80 14.03 8.82
C HIS A 120 22.45 12.54 8.85
N MET A 121 23.31 11.65 8.31
CA MET A 121 23.12 10.20 8.44
C MET A 121 23.68 9.60 9.75
N ARG A 122 24.37 10.39 10.59
CA ARG A 122 24.66 9.97 11.97
C ARG A 122 23.44 10.23 12.84
N TYR A 123 22.49 9.30 12.77
CA TYR A 123 21.35 9.24 13.68
C TYR A 123 21.84 9.21 15.13
N ARG A 124 21.64 10.32 15.86
CA ARG A 124 21.74 10.37 17.32
C ARG A 124 20.32 10.31 17.87
N PRO A 125 19.92 9.22 18.56
CA PRO A 125 18.61 9.18 19.18
C PRO A 125 18.59 10.16 20.37
N GLY A 126 17.69 11.14 20.35
CA GLY A 126 17.30 11.87 21.57
C GLY A 126 17.40 13.39 21.57
N GLU A 127 17.83 14.05 20.50
CA GLU A 127 17.86 15.52 20.44
C GLU A 127 17.12 16.00 19.19
N ASP A 128 15.99 16.67 19.42
CA ASP A 128 15.13 17.42 18.50
C ASP A 128 14.74 16.73 17.18
N GLU A 129 13.55 16.12 17.21
CA GLU A 129 12.83 15.64 16.04
C GLU A 129 12.66 16.79 15.03
N PRO A 130 13.19 16.71 13.80
CA PRO A 130 12.97 17.75 12.81
C PRO A 130 11.48 17.78 12.44
N HIS A 131 10.82 18.90 12.77
CA HIS A 131 9.38 19.13 12.64
C HIS A 131 8.81 19.10 11.20
N CYS A 132 9.60 18.73 10.18
CA CYS A 132 9.18 18.82 8.77
C CYS A 132 8.68 17.51 8.13
N ILE A 133 8.62 16.38 8.85
CA ILE A 133 8.06 15.14 8.27
C ILE A 133 6.52 15.15 8.27
N ARG A 134 5.89 15.94 9.14
CA ARG A 134 4.45 15.83 9.40
C ARG A 134 3.57 16.54 8.36
N ASP A 135 4.07 17.60 7.73
CA ASP A 135 3.29 18.38 6.74
C ASP A 135 3.45 17.89 5.30
N CYS A 136 4.49 17.09 5.00
CA CYS A 136 4.67 16.47 3.68
C CYS A 136 3.73 15.26 3.45
N ALA A 137 3.08 14.74 4.50
CA ALA A 137 2.25 13.55 4.41
C ALA A 137 0.82 13.83 3.92
N ALA A 138 0.34 15.07 4.00
CA ALA A 138 -1.05 15.41 3.65
C ALA A 138 -1.29 15.55 2.14
N ASP A 139 -0.27 15.98 1.39
CA ASP A 139 -0.34 16.20 -0.06
C ASP A 139 0.53 15.23 -0.87
N ALA A 140 1.18 14.25 -0.24
CA ALA A 140 1.84 13.17 -0.98
C ALA A 140 0.77 12.32 -1.68
N VAL A 141 0.37 12.74 -2.89
CA VAL A 141 -0.39 11.88 -3.80
C VAL A 141 0.47 10.65 -4.00
N SER A 142 0.07 9.58 -3.30
CA SER A 142 0.78 8.30 -3.27
C SER A 142 1.05 7.87 -4.70
N THR A 143 2.31 7.95 -5.12
CA THR A 143 2.69 7.49 -6.44
C THR A 143 2.70 5.96 -6.38
N ASN A 144 1.65 5.34 -6.93
CA ASN A 144 1.50 3.89 -6.97
C ASN A 144 2.54 3.18 -7.86
N HIS A 145 3.55 3.89 -8.38
CA HIS A 145 4.61 3.36 -9.22
C HIS A 145 5.40 2.21 -8.56
N HIS A 146 5.59 2.25 -7.25
CA HIS A 146 6.23 1.16 -6.49
C HIS A 146 5.42 -0.14 -6.48
N LEU A 147 4.12 -0.09 -6.81
CA LEU A 147 3.24 -1.25 -6.94
C LEU A 147 3.22 -1.84 -8.35
N LEU A 148 3.90 -1.21 -9.32
CA LEU A 148 3.96 -1.70 -10.70
C LEU A 148 4.42 -3.18 -10.81
N PRO A 149 5.48 -3.64 -10.12
CA PRO A 149 5.88 -5.05 -10.18
C PRO A 149 4.73 -5.97 -9.73
N LEU A 150 4.06 -5.61 -8.63
CA LEU A 150 2.94 -6.36 -8.10
C LEU A 150 1.78 -6.42 -9.10
N PHE A 151 1.41 -5.29 -9.72
CA PHE A 151 0.31 -5.26 -10.69
C PHE A 151 0.62 -6.10 -11.94
N LEU A 152 1.86 -6.03 -12.43
CA LEU A 152 2.29 -6.84 -13.58
C LEU A 152 2.29 -8.34 -13.25
N GLU A 153 2.77 -8.73 -12.07
CA GLU A 153 2.69 -10.12 -11.60
C GLU A 153 1.24 -10.62 -11.54
N ARG A 154 0.31 -9.77 -11.05
CA ARG A 154 -1.12 -10.10 -10.92
C ARG A 154 -1.84 -10.23 -12.26
N SER A 155 -1.36 -9.55 -13.29
CA SER A 155 -1.87 -9.71 -14.65
C SER A 155 -1.59 -11.12 -15.23
N LYS A 156 -0.70 -11.91 -14.60
CA LYS A 156 -0.28 -13.24 -15.05
C LYS A 156 0.21 -13.17 -16.50
N SER A 157 -0.44 -13.91 -17.40
CA SER A 157 -0.13 -13.91 -18.85
C SER A 157 -1.13 -13.06 -19.66
N ALA A 158 -1.97 -12.26 -19.01
CA ALA A 158 -2.89 -11.37 -19.72
C ALA A 158 -2.11 -10.20 -20.33
N MET A 159 -2.47 -9.81 -21.56
CA MET A 159 -1.95 -8.58 -22.14
C MET A 159 -2.43 -7.37 -21.36
N VAL A 160 -1.48 -6.53 -20.96
CA VAL A 160 -1.70 -5.32 -20.14
C VAL A 160 -1.58 -4.07 -21.00
N VAL A 161 -2.49 -3.13 -20.77
CA VAL A 161 -2.40 -1.73 -21.17
C VAL A 161 -1.89 -0.96 -19.96
N LEU A 162 -0.65 -0.47 -20.05
CA LEU A 162 -0.04 0.34 -19.00
C LEU A 162 -0.13 1.82 -19.39
N LYS A 163 -0.79 2.60 -18.54
CA LYS A 163 -0.85 4.07 -18.64
C LYS A 163 0.05 4.66 -17.57
N LEU A 164 1.03 5.44 -18.00
CA LEU A 164 1.94 6.17 -17.12
C LEU A 164 1.66 7.66 -17.28
N GLY A 165 0.98 8.24 -16.30
CA GLY A 165 0.81 9.69 -16.19
C GLY A 165 2.03 10.29 -15.51
N VAL A 166 2.86 11.01 -16.26
CA VAL A 166 4.09 11.64 -15.77
C VAL A 166 3.89 13.15 -15.78
N LYS A 167 3.75 13.78 -14.61
CA LYS A 167 3.76 15.24 -14.57
C LYS A 167 5.20 15.77 -14.68
N LEU A 168 5.39 16.78 -15.54
CA LEU A 168 6.59 17.40 -16.15
C LEU A 168 7.89 17.62 -15.35
N HIS A 169 8.04 17.09 -14.14
CA HIS A 169 9.32 17.07 -13.42
C HIS A 169 9.85 15.65 -13.26
N PHE A 170 9.96 14.90 -14.36
CA PHE A 170 10.44 13.52 -14.31
C PHE A 170 11.82 13.45 -13.66
N SER A 171 11.87 12.99 -12.39
CA SER A 171 13.14 12.67 -11.74
C SER A 171 13.70 11.44 -12.43
N ILE A 172 15.00 11.48 -12.75
CA ILE A 172 15.74 10.34 -13.30
C ILE A 172 15.49 9.07 -12.45
N ASP A 173 15.31 9.24 -11.14
CA ASP A 173 15.04 8.17 -10.19
C ASP A 173 13.80 7.33 -10.55
N ILE A 174 12.74 7.95 -11.10
CA ILE A 174 11.52 7.20 -11.46
C ILE A 174 11.76 6.27 -12.64
N ALA A 175 12.55 6.69 -13.64
CA ALA A 175 12.94 5.79 -14.72
C ALA A 175 13.76 4.62 -14.19
N GLU A 176 14.69 4.86 -13.26
CA GLU A 176 15.50 3.78 -12.68
C GLU A 176 14.67 2.79 -11.87
N ILE A 177 13.60 3.24 -11.20
CA ILE A 177 12.69 2.37 -10.44
C ILE A 177 11.78 1.56 -11.37
N ILE A 178 11.21 2.20 -12.40
CA ILE A 178 10.18 1.60 -13.26
C ILE A 178 10.78 0.74 -14.37
N ALA A 179 11.92 1.16 -14.94
CA ALA A 179 12.51 0.50 -16.11
C ALA A 179 12.81 -1.00 -15.92
N PRO A 180 13.34 -1.47 -14.77
CA PRO A 180 13.55 -2.89 -14.55
C PRO A 180 12.26 -3.70 -14.65
N SER A 181 11.18 -3.20 -14.04
CA SER A 181 9.87 -3.86 -14.03
C SER A 181 9.26 -3.92 -15.43
N LEU A 182 9.37 -2.82 -16.18
CA LEU A 182 8.93 -2.77 -17.58
C LEU A 182 9.74 -3.72 -18.46
N HIS A 183 11.05 -3.81 -18.23
CA HIS A 183 11.93 -4.69 -18.99
C HIS A 183 11.60 -6.16 -18.73
N GLU A 184 11.44 -6.54 -17.47
CA GLU A 184 11.10 -7.89 -17.03
C GLU A 184 9.76 -8.36 -17.62
N HIS A 185 8.76 -7.48 -17.65
CA HIS A 185 7.39 -7.83 -18.08
C HIS A 185 7.06 -7.39 -19.51
N ARG A 186 8.05 -7.00 -20.32
CA ARG A 186 7.84 -6.40 -21.65
C ARG A 186 7.00 -7.27 -22.60
N SER A 187 7.06 -8.59 -22.47
CA SER A 187 6.28 -9.52 -23.30
C SER A 187 4.79 -9.51 -22.98
N HIS A 188 4.40 -8.99 -21.81
CA HIS A 188 3.01 -8.93 -21.35
C HIS A 188 2.40 -7.54 -21.55
N ILE A 189 3.23 -6.52 -21.80
CA ILE A 189 2.76 -5.15 -22.05
C ILE A 189 2.37 -5.05 -23.53
N GLY A 190 1.07 -5.13 -23.81
CA GLY A 190 0.53 -5.01 -25.16
C GLY A 190 0.44 -3.56 -25.63
N SER A 191 0.32 -2.61 -24.70
CA SER A 191 0.29 -1.18 -24.99
C SER A 191 0.88 -0.39 -23.83
N LEU A 192 1.73 0.58 -24.13
CA LEU A 192 2.29 1.54 -23.20
C LEU A 192 1.89 2.95 -23.63
N ILE A 193 1.14 3.64 -22.78
CA ILE A 193 0.70 5.03 -23.00
C ILE A 193 1.42 5.89 -21.96
N ILE A 194 2.11 6.94 -22.43
CA ILE A 194 2.82 7.89 -21.57
C ILE A 194 2.16 9.25 -21.79
N ASP A 195 1.50 9.75 -20.75
CA ASP A 195 0.86 11.06 -20.74
C ASP A 195 1.76 12.04 -19.96
N PHE A 196 2.06 13.21 -20.54
CA PHE A 196 2.91 14.26 -19.97
C PHE A 196 2.11 15.42 -19.37
#